data_AF-A0A5P9L7X2-F1
#
_entry.id   AF-A0A5P9L7X2-F1
#
_cell.length_a   1.000
_cell.length_b   1.000
_cell.length_c   1.000
_cell.angle_alpha   90.00
_cell.angle_beta   90.00
_cell.angle_gamma   90.00
#
_symmetry.space_group_name_H-M   'P 1'
#
loop_
_entity.id
_entity.type
_entity.pdbx_description
1 polymer ?
#
loop_
_entity_poly.entity_id
_entity_poly.type
_entity_poly.pdbx_seq_one_letter_code
_entity_poly.pdbx_strand_id
1 'polypeptide(L)'
;WRCDTKVERKEIPQWFIKITAYADELLNDLDKLDHWPDTVKTMQRNWIGRSEGVEITFDVQNSDEKLTVYTTRPDTFMGVTYLAVAAGHPLAQQAAQSNPELASFIDECRNTKVAEAEMATMEKKGVDTGLKAIHPLTGEAIPVWTANFVLMEYGTGAVMAVPGHDQRDYEFASKYQLNIKPVILNADGSEPDLSTQALTEKGVLFNSGEFDGLDFNAAFNAIADKLAEKGVGERKVNFRLRDWGVSRQR
;
A
#
# COMPACT_ATOMS: atom_id res chain seq x y z
N TRP A 1 -5.58 -9.02 30.67
CA TRP A 1 -6.90 -9.20 31.29
C TRP A 1 -6.82 -9.55 32.78
N ARG A 2 -5.68 -10.00 33.32
CA ARG A 2 -5.50 -10.32 34.76
C ARG A 2 -4.84 -9.22 35.60
N CYS A 3 -4.11 -8.29 34.99
CA CYS A 3 -3.41 -7.20 35.66
C CYS A 3 -3.42 -5.95 34.76
N ASP A 4 -3.49 -4.76 35.37
CA ASP A 4 -3.63 -3.45 34.70
C ASP A 4 -2.29 -2.85 34.24
N THR A 5 -1.25 -3.66 34.15
CA THR A 5 0.05 -3.25 33.61
C THR A 5 -0.06 -2.97 32.11
N LYS A 6 0.58 -1.89 31.65
CA LYS A 6 0.66 -1.56 30.23
C LYS A 6 1.33 -2.73 29.48
N VAL A 7 0.63 -3.24 28.48
CA VAL A 7 1.16 -4.27 27.58
C VAL A 7 2.00 -3.55 26.53
N GLU A 8 3.24 -3.99 26.37
CA GLU A 8 4.19 -3.48 25.38
C GLU A 8 4.32 -4.42 24.18
N ARG A 9 4.64 -3.86 23.01
CA ARG A 9 5.00 -4.63 21.82
C ARG A 9 6.51 -4.89 21.87
N LYS A 10 6.92 -6.15 21.77
CA LYS A 10 8.33 -6.56 21.81
C LYS A 10 8.65 -7.41 20.61
N GLU A 11 9.77 -7.12 19.95
CA GLU A 11 10.34 -8.00 18.94
C GLU A 11 10.99 -9.20 19.62
N ILE A 12 10.54 -10.40 19.23
CA ILE A 12 11.02 -11.65 19.79
C ILE A 12 11.20 -12.62 18.61
N PRO A 13 12.34 -13.34 18.52
CA PRO A 13 12.50 -14.38 17.51
C PRO A 13 11.43 -15.47 17.70
N GLN A 14 10.75 -15.83 16.61
CA GLN A 14 9.71 -16.87 16.59
C GLN A 14 9.92 -17.82 15.41
N TRP A 15 9.44 -19.06 15.58
CA TRP A 15 9.35 -20.05 14.52
C TRP A 15 8.10 -19.86 13.67
N PHE A 16 8.30 -19.90 12.35
CA PHE A 16 7.29 -19.77 11.32
C PHE A 16 7.30 -20.99 10.39
N ILE A 17 6.11 -21.44 10.00
CA ILE A 17 5.93 -22.38 8.89
C ILE A 17 5.66 -21.55 7.64
N LYS A 18 6.42 -21.79 6.57
CA LYS A 18 6.31 -21.08 5.30
C LYS A 18 5.10 -21.53 4.48
N ILE A 19 3.89 -21.34 5.01
CA ILE A 19 2.62 -21.69 4.35
C ILE A 19 2.43 -20.87 3.06
N THR A 20 3.03 -19.70 2.97
CA THR A 20 3.00 -18.85 1.77
C THR A 20 3.64 -19.52 0.56
N ALA A 21 4.56 -20.47 0.75
CA ALA A 21 5.12 -21.27 -0.35
C ALA A 21 4.06 -22.15 -1.06
N TYR A 22 2.92 -22.39 -0.40
CA TYR A 22 1.79 -23.16 -0.92
C TYR A 22 0.58 -22.26 -1.23
N ALA A 23 0.73 -20.93 -1.23
CA ALA A 23 -0.41 -20.01 -1.36
C ALA A 23 -1.18 -20.19 -2.67
N ASP A 24 -0.48 -20.36 -3.80
CA ASP A 24 -1.11 -20.65 -5.10
C ASP A 24 -1.82 -22.00 -5.10
N GLU A 25 -1.20 -23.05 -4.55
CA GLU A 25 -1.81 -24.38 -4.46
C GLU A 25 -3.07 -24.35 -3.60
N LEU A 26 -2.99 -23.74 -2.42
CA LEU A 26 -4.12 -23.56 -1.51
C LEU A 26 -5.26 -22.76 -2.15
N LEU A 27 -4.95 -21.79 -3.02
CA LEU A 27 -5.95 -20.99 -3.70
C LEU A 27 -6.61 -21.76 -4.86
N ASN A 28 -5.80 -22.35 -5.72
CA ASN A 28 -6.26 -23.03 -6.93
C ASN A 28 -7.05 -24.31 -6.59
N ASP A 29 -6.66 -25.02 -5.54
CA ASP A 29 -7.32 -26.27 -5.16
C ASP A 29 -8.70 -26.05 -4.52
N LEU A 30 -9.08 -24.82 -4.14
CA LEU A 30 -10.46 -24.49 -3.75
C LEU A 30 -11.46 -24.76 -4.87
N ASP A 31 -11.04 -24.68 -6.14
CA ASP A 31 -11.89 -24.94 -7.30
C ASP A 31 -12.21 -26.42 -7.47
N LYS A 32 -11.41 -27.32 -6.87
CA LYS A 32 -11.64 -28.77 -6.87
C LYS A 32 -12.61 -29.22 -5.77
N LEU A 33 -12.95 -28.34 -4.83
CA LEU A 33 -13.79 -28.64 -3.67
C LEU A 33 -15.27 -28.41 -3.97
N ASP A 34 -15.84 -29.25 -4.84
CA ASP A 34 -17.24 -29.13 -5.30
C ASP A 34 -18.27 -29.30 -4.16
N HIS A 35 -17.90 -30.02 -3.11
CA HIS A 35 -18.76 -30.29 -1.95
C HIS A 35 -18.57 -29.27 -0.81
N TRP A 36 -17.75 -28.23 -1.01
CA TRP A 36 -17.57 -27.17 -0.02
C TRP A 36 -18.55 -26.01 -0.23
N PRO A 37 -19.09 -25.41 0.84
CA PRO A 37 -19.90 -24.21 0.73
C PRO A 37 -19.14 -23.08 0.06
N ASP A 38 -19.77 -22.38 -0.88
CA ASP A 38 -19.15 -21.25 -1.59
C ASP A 38 -18.73 -20.11 -0.66
N THR A 39 -19.45 -19.94 0.46
CA THR A 39 -19.09 -18.97 1.51
C THR A 39 -17.72 -19.29 2.12
N VAL A 40 -17.41 -20.55 2.39
CA VAL A 40 -16.11 -20.97 2.94
C VAL A 40 -15.01 -20.80 1.91
N LYS A 41 -15.24 -21.20 0.66
CA LYS A 41 -14.29 -20.98 -0.44
C LYS A 41 -14.00 -19.49 -0.60
N THR A 42 -15.03 -18.64 -0.57
CA THR A 42 -14.90 -17.18 -0.68
C THR A 42 -14.09 -16.58 0.48
N MET A 43 -14.35 -17.00 1.72
CA MET A 43 -13.56 -16.57 2.88
C MET A 43 -12.08 -16.96 2.72
N GLN A 44 -11.79 -18.18 2.25
CA GLN A 44 -10.42 -18.64 2.00
C GLN A 44 -9.76 -17.84 0.88
N ARG A 45 -10.44 -17.59 -0.25
CA ARG A 45 -9.90 -16.75 -1.34
C ARG A 45 -9.57 -15.33 -0.85
N ASN A 46 -10.47 -14.72 -0.06
CA ASN A 46 -10.27 -13.39 0.50
C ASN A 46 -9.15 -13.37 1.55
N TRP A 47 -8.97 -14.45 2.30
CA TRP A 47 -7.91 -14.61 3.29
C TRP A 47 -6.55 -14.82 2.64
N ILE A 48 -6.47 -15.70 1.63
CA ILE A 48 -5.24 -15.93 0.86
C ILE A 48 -4.85 -14.65 0.11
N GLY A 49 -5.84 -14.01 -0.53
CA GLY A 49 -5.71 -12.68 -1.10
C GLY A 49 -4.58 -12.58 -2.12
N ARG A 50 -4.57 -13.45 -3.12
CA ARG A 50 -3.62 -13.35 -4.24
C ARG A 50 -3.92 -12.10 -5.06
N SER A 51 -2.89 -11.35 -5.36
CA SER A 51 -2.94 -10.15 -6.18
C SER A 51 -1.78 -10.14 -7.15
N GLU A 52 -2.04 -9.67 -8.37
CA GLU A 52 -1.00 -9.39 -9.35
C GLU A 52 -0.86 -7.88 -9.46
N GLY A 53 0.37 -7.41 -9.39
CA GLY A 53 0.67 -5.99 -9.33
C GLY A 53 2.06 -5.70 -9.83
N VAL A 54 2.53 -4.50 -9.51
CA VAL A 54 3.85 -4.02 -9.86
C VAL A 54 4.53 -3.54 -8.60
N GLU A 55 5.76 -4.01 -8.38
CA GLU A 55 6.68 -3.43 -7.42
C GLU A 55 7.43 -2.29 -8.09
N ILE A 56 7.45 -1.12 -7.47
CA ILE A 56 7.96 0.12 -8.07
C ILE A 56 8.94 0.76 -7.11
N THR A 57 10.11 1.13 -7.62
CA THR A 57 11.19 1.77 -6.86
C THR A 57 11.25 3.26 -7.17
N PHE A 58 11.22 4.06 -6.11
CA PHE A 58 11.40 5.51 -6.15
C PHE A 58 12.75 5.87 -5.54
N ASP A 59 13.48 6.78 -6.18
CA ASP A 59 14.68 7.35 -5.59
C ASP A 59 14.30 8.45 -4.59
N VAL A 60 14.99 8.50 -3.45
CA VAL A 60 14.79 9.57 -2.46
C VAL A 60 15.63 10.79 -2.86
N GLN A 61 15.00 11.95 -2.95
CA GLN A 61 15.66 13.19 -3.37
C GLN A 61 16.84 13.53 -2.44
N ASN A 62 17.99 13.85 -3.03
CA ASN A 62 19.24 14.18 -2.32
C ASN A 62 19.77 13.03 -1.43
N SER A 63 19.50 11.78 -1.79
CA SER A 63 19.96 10.58 -1.09
C SER A 63 20.22 9.43 -2.07
N ASP A 64 21.04 8.46 -1.67
CA ASP A 64 21.21 7.18 -2.37
C ASP A 64 20.16 6.14 -1.93
N GLU A 65 19.31 6.49 -0.95
CA GLU A 65 18.24 5.63 -0.45
C GLU A 65 17.12 5.46 -1.50
N LYS A 66 16.51 4.27 -1.46
CA LYS A 66 15.42 3.90 -2.36
C LYS A 66 14.20 3.49 -1.57
N LEU A 67 13.03 3.88 -2.07
CA LEU A 67 11.74 3.53 -1.51
C LEU A 67 10.97 2.66 -2.48
N THR A 68 10.79 1.39 -2.13
CA THR A 68 10.06 0.44 -2.97
C THR A 68 8.64 0.30 -2.45
N VAL A 69 7.65 0.29 -3.35
CA VAL A 69 6.22 0.14 -3.04
C VAL A 69 5.62 -0.94 -3.91
N TYR A 70 4.46 -1.48 -3.51
CA TYR A 70 3.69 -2.42 -4.32
C TYR A 70 2.29 -1.89 -4.57
N THR A 71 1.80 -2.06 -5.80
CA THR A 71 0.44 -1.67 -6.18
C THR A 71 -0.21 -2.70 -7.11
N THR A 72 -1.52 -2.91 -6.92
CA THR A 72 -2.37 -3.66 -7.85
C THR A 72 -3.09 -2.74 -8.85
N ARG A 73 -2.84 -1.44 -8.75
CA ARG A 73 -3.39 -0.38 -9.61
C ARG A 73 -2.26 0.43 -10.27
N PRO A 74 -1.35 -0.19 -11.05
CA PRO A 74 -0.34 0.56 -11.79
C PRO A 74 -0.98 1.46 -12.87
N ASP A 75 -2.22 1.17 -13.29
CA ASP A 75 -3.01 2.02 -14.19
C ASP A 75 -3.16 3.46 -13.65
N THR A 76 -3.18 3.64 -12.33
CA THR A 76 -3.37 4.96 -11.70
C THR A 76 -2.04 5.63 -11.30
N PHE A 77 -0.89 5.07 -11.72
CA PHE A 77 0.43 5.50 -11.26
C PHE A 77 0.72 6.98 -11.49
N MET A 78 0.25 7.54 -12.61
CA MET A 78 0.43 8.96 -12.93
C MET A 78 -0.36 9.92 -12.01
N GLY A 79 -1.24 9.37 -11.17
CA GLY A 79 -2.01 10.08 -10.15
C GLY A 79 -1.39 10.03 -8.76
N VAL A 80 -0.19 9.45 -8.61
CA VAL A 80 0.51 9.41 -7.31
C VAL A 80 0.91 10.81 -6.90
N THR A 81 0.44 11.26 -5.74
CA THR A 81 0.73 12.61 -5.21
C THR A 81 1.53 12.63 -3.92
N TYR A 82 1.61 11.51 -3.21
CA TYR A 82 2.50 11.31 -2.06
C TYR A 82 2.82 9.82 -1.88
N LEU A 83 3.84 9.52 -1.08
CA LEU A 83 4.13 8.16 -0.61
C LEU A 83 3.88 8.07 0.89
N ALA A 84 3.38 6.93 1.36
CA ALA A 84 3.19 6.68 2.78
C ALA A 84 4.06 5.49 3.23
N VAL A 85 4.80 5.68 4.32
CA VAL A 85 5.63 4.64 4.95
C VAL A 85 5.12 4.33 6.34
N ALA A 86 5.33 3.08 6.78
CA ALA A 86 5.02 2.68 8.14
C ALA A 86 5.94 3.36 9.16
N ALA A 87 5.47 3.53 10.39
CA ALA A 87 6.26 4.12 11.49
C ALA A 87 7.59 3.37 11.77
N GLY A 88 7.65 2.07 11.50
CA GLY A 88 8.85 1.26 11.65
C GLY A 88 9.81 1.30 10.45
N HIS A 89 9.49 2.04 9.39
CA HIS A 89 10.28 2.05 8.16
C HIS A 89 11.63 2.76 8.39
N PRO A 90 12.77 2.27 7.82
CA PRO A 90 14.08 2.89 8.00
C PRO A 90 14.11 4.39 7.69
N LEU A 91 13.47 4.82 6.59
CA LEU A 91 13.36 6.25 6.25
C LEU A 91 12.58 7.06 7.29
N ALA A 92 11.53 6.50 7.90
CA ALA A 92 10.80 7.18 8.97
C ALA A 92 11.67 7.33 10.22
N GLN A 93 12.40 6.28 10.59
CA GLN A 93 13.35 6.30 11.72
C GLN A 93 14.49 7.30 11.51
N GLN A 94 15.00 7.40 10.27
CA GLN A 94 16.03 8.38 9.92
C GLN A 94 15.48 9.81 10.00
N ALA A 95 14.33 10.09 9.40
CA ALA A 95 13.70 11.41 9.44
C ALA A 95 13.34 11.86 10.87
N ALA A 96 12.98 10.92 11.74
CA ALA A 96 12.64 11.19 13.14
C ALA A 96 13.82 11.74 13.96
N GLN A 97 15.07 11.51 13.55
CA GLN A 97 16.25 12.01 14.27
C GLN A 97 16.28 13.54 14.33
N SER A 98 15.75 14.21 13.32
CA SER A 98 15.67 15.67 13.23
C SER A 98 14.24 16.23 13.35
N ASN A 99 13.23 15.38 13.58
CA ASN A 99 11.83 15.77 13.65
C ASN A 99 11.17 15.20 14.93
N PRO A 100 11.06 16.02 16.01
CA PRO A 100 10.49 15.58 17.29
C PRO A 100 9.01 15.17 17.22
N GLU A 101 8.23 15.78 16.32
CA GLU A 101 6.83 15.41 16.09
C GLU A 101 6.75 14.00 15.50
N LEU A 102 7.56 13.72 14.48
CA LEU A 102 7.64 12.39 13.87
C LEU A 102 8.13 11.33 14.86
N ALA A 103 9.15 11.65 15.68
CA ALA A 103 9.63 10.73 16.71
C ALA A 103 8.51 10.36 17.71
N SER A 104 7.74 11.35 18.15
CA SER A 104 6.59 11.16 19.05
C SER A 104 5.49 10.33 18.39
N PHE A 105 5.21 10.57 17.11
CA PHE A 105 4.21 9.83 16.34
C PHE A 105 4.61 8.36 16.13
N ILE A 106 5.89 8.09 15.87
CA ILE A 106 6.42 6.73 15.76
C ILE A 106 6.22 5.96 17.07
N ASP A 107 6.49 6.60 18.21
CA ASP A 107 6.28 5.99 19.53
C ASP A 107 4.79 5.82 19.88
N GLU A 108 3.91 6.71 19.43
CA GLU A 108 2.45 6.51 19.51
C GLU A 108 2.03 5.26 18.71
N CYS A 109 2.51 5.13 17.48
CA CYS A 109 2.18 4.00 16.60
C CYS A 109 2.65 2.66 17.17
N ARG A 110 3.82 2.61 17.84
CA ARG A 110 4.31 1.40 18.51
C ARG A 110 3.40 0.92 19.63
N ASN A 111 2.71 1.85 20.30
CA ASN A 111 1.84 1.58 21.43
C ASN A 111 0.38 1.35 21.06
N THR A 112 0.01 1.56 19.79
CA THR A 112 -1.35 1.38 19.32
C THR A 112 -1.60 -0.11 19.03
N LYS A 113 -2.47 -0.74 19.83
CA LYS A 113 -2.97 -2.09 19.56
C LYS A 113 -4.16 -1.99 18.63
N VAL A 114 -4.03 -2.52 17.44
CA VAL A 114 -5.16 -2.57 16.51
C VAL A 114 -5.17 -3.95 15.89
N ALA A 115 -6.27 -4.68 16.09
CA ALA A 115 -6.53 -5.83 15.24
C ALA A 115 -6.69 -5.33 13.79
N GLU A 116 -6.29 -6.12 12.80
CA GLU A 116 -6.37 -5.71 11.38
C GLU A 116 -7.79 -5.23 10.98
N ALA A 117 -8.83 -5.80 11.60
CA ALA A 117 -10.22 -5.39 11.41
C ALA A 117 -10.54 -3.99 11.97
N GLU A 118 -9.90 -3.58 13.08
CA GLU A 118 -10.10 -2.27 13.71
C GLU A 118 -9.33 -1.16 12.99
N MET A 119 -8.34 -1.51 12.17
CA MET A 119 -7.56 -0.54 11.40
C MET A 119 -8.37 0.19 10.34
N ALA A 120 -9.34 -0.50 9.72
CA ALA A 120 -10.20 0.08 8.69
C ALA A 120 -11.08 1.22 9.24
N THR A 121 -11.43 1.16 10.52
CA THR A 121 -12.26 2.16 11.21
C THR A 121 -11.45 3.18 12.00
N MET A 122 -10.13 2.99 12.10
CA MET A 122 -9.26 3.87 12.88
C MET A 122 -9.11 5.21 12.17
N GLU A 123 -9.04 6.28 12.97
CA GLU A 123 -8.69 7.59 12.45
C GLU A 123 -7.30 7.54 11.80
N LYS A 124 -7.25 7.91 10.51
CA LYS A 124 -5.99 7.98 9.77
C LYS A 124 -5.20 9.19 10.23
N LYS A 125 -4.01 8.92 10.75
CA LYS A 125 -3.06 9.92 11.20
C LYS A 125 -1.74 9.74 10.47
N GLY A 126 -1.06 10.84 10.22
CA GLY A 126 0.28 10.83 9.70
C GLY A 126 1.01 12.14 9.94
N VAL A 127 2.32 12.08 9.74
CA VAL A 127 3.26 13.19 9.91
C VAL A 127 4.18 13.25 8.69
N ASP A 128 4.40 14.46 8.19
CA ASP A 128 5.34 14.71 7.09
C ASP A 128 6.77 14.37 7.54
N THR A 129 7.48 13.58 6.74
CA THR A 129 8.88 13.23 7.04
C THR A 129 9.85 14.34 6.64
N GLY A 130 9.43 15.28 5.80
CA GLY A 130 10.29 16.25 5.13
C GLY A 130 11.11 15.66 3.98
N LEU A 131 11.08 14.33 3.79
CA LEU A 131 11.70 13.65 2.67
C LEU A 131 10.79 13.75 1.44
N LYS A 132 11.43 13.73 0.27
CA LYS A 132 10.74 13.67 -1.03
C LYS A 132 11.28 12.50 -1.83
N ALA A 133 10.40 11.81 -2.53
CA ALA A 133 10.76 10.79 -3.50
C ALA A 133 10.59 11.36 -4.91
N ILE A 134 11.32 10.82 -5.89
CA ILE A 134 11.24 11.23 -7.28
C ILE A 134 10.35 10.25 -8.03
N HIS A 135 9.26 10.75 -8.61
CA HIS A 135 8.35 9.94 -9.41
C HIS A 135 9.06 9.47 -10.70
N PRO A 136 9.20 8.16 -10.96
CA PRO A 136 10.11 7.64 -12.01
C PRO A 136 9.69 7.95 -13.45
N LEU A 137 8.40 8.23 -13.68
CA LEU A 137 7.88 8.61 -15.00
C LEU A 137 7.81 10.14 -15.22
N THR A 138 7.29 10.92 -14.26
CA THR A 138 7.16 12.38 -14.40
C THR A 138 8.42 13.16 -13.99
N GLY A 139 9.27 12.59 -13.13
CA GLY A 139 10.42 13.27 -12.52
C GLY A 139 10.05 14.26 -11.40
N GLU A 140 8.77 14.36 -11.06
CA GLU A 140 8.30 15.27 -10.01
C GLU A 140 8.68 14.77 -8.60
N ALA A 141 8.96 15.71 -7.71
CA ALA A 141 9.24 15.40 -6.31
C ALA A 141 7.93 15.28 -5.52
N ILE A 142 7.65 14.10 -4.98
CA ILE A 142 6.46 13.78 -4.19
C ILE A 142 6.82 13.65 -2.70
N PRO A 143 6.03 14.24 -1.78
CA PRO A 143 6.32 14.16 -0.35
C PRO A 143 6.16 12.73 0.19
N VAL A 144 7.00 12.37 1.15
CA VAL A 144 6.92 11.11 1.88
C VAL A 144 6.34 11.36 3.26
N TRP A 145 5.29 10.64 3.62
CA TRP A 145 4.58 10.74 4.89
C TRP A 145 4.74 9.46 5.69
N THR A 146 4.81 9.58 7.02
CA THR A 146 4.64 8.41 7.89
C THR A 146 3.17 8.32 8.27
N ALA A 147 2.53 7.17 8.08
CA ALA A 147 1.10 6.98 8.36
C ALA A 147 0.81 5.74 9.20
N ASN A 148 -0.19 5.82 10.08
CA ASN A 148 -0.53 4.76 11.03
C ASN A 148 -1.24 3.55 10.40
N PHE A 149 -1.74 3.68 9.17
CA PHE A 149 -2.43 2.62 8.45
C PHE A 149 -1.51 1.80 7.53
N VAL A 150 -0.23 2.20 7.40
CA VAL A 150 0.78 1.44 6.66
C VAL A 150 1.51 0.53 7.65
N LEU A 151 1.59 -0.76 7.34
CA LEU A 151 2.20 -1.78 8.20
C LEU A 151 3.53 -2.25 7.63
N MET A 152 4.55 -2.35 8.48
CA MET A 152 5.87 -2.86 8.07
C MET A 152 5.81 -4.31 7.60
N GLU A 153 4.88 -5.10 8.15
CA GLU A 153 4.74 -6.52 7.86
C GLU A 153 3.94 -6.78 6.56
N TYR A 154 3.44 -5.74 5.89
CA TYR A 154 2.68 -5.86 4.66
C TYR A 154 3.44 -5.22 3.48
N GLY A 155 3.75 -6.04 2.47
CA GLY A 155 4.54 -5.60 1.32
C GLY A 155 5.94 -5.16 1.74
N THR A 156 6.33 -3.96 1.31
CA THR A 156 7.64 -3.35 1.61
C THR A 156 7.62 -2.42 2.82
N GLY A 157 6.48 -2.30 3.53
CA GLY A 157 6.30 -1.28 4.57
C GLY A 157 6.08 0.14 4.02
N ALA A 158 5.83 0.26 2.71
CA ALA A 158 5.55 1.50 2.02
C ALA A 158 4.50 1.31 0.93
N VAL A 159 3.68 2.34 0.70
CA VAL A 159 2.66 2.36 -0.34
C VAL A 159 2.71 3.69 -1.09
N MET A 160 2.43 3.65 -2.39
CA MET A 160 2.11 4.87 -3.13
C MET A 160 0.67 5.26 -2.85
N ALA A 161 0.42 6.56 -2.74
CA ALA A 161 -0.91 7.06 -2.53
C ALA A 161 -1.46 7.71 -3.78
N VAL A 162 -2.65 7.28 -4.20
CA VAL A 162 -3.37 7.83 -5.36
C VAL A 162 -4.74 8.32 -4.90
N PRO A 163 -4.82 9.53 -4.31
CA PRO A 163 -6.05 10.04 -3.71
C PRO A 163 -7.24 10.11 -4.65
N GLY A 164 -7.01 10.24 -5.97
CA GLY A 164 -8.12 10.25 -6.92
C GLY A 164 -8.82 8.89 -7.05
N HIS A 165 -8.16 7.79 -6.67
CA HIS A 165 -8.60 6.43 -7.01
C HIS A 165 -8.46 5.37 -5.90
N ASP A 166 -7.98 5.75 -4.72
CA ASP A 166 -8.08 4.96 -3.48
C ASP A 166 -8.75 5.81 -2.40
N GLN A 167 -9.89 5.33 -1.89
CA GLN A 167 -10.70 6.05 -0.91
C GLN A 167 -9.94 6.32 0.39
N ARG A 168 -8.99 5.44 0.76
CA ARG A 168 -8.22 5.63 1.98
C ARG A 168 -7.21 6.76 1.82
N ASP A 169 -6.58 6.80 0.66
CA ASP A 169 -5.63 7.84 0.29
C ASP A 169 -6.32 9.19 0.13
N TYR A 170 -7.55 9.18 -0.41
CA TYR A 170 -8.43 10.36 -0.50
C TYR A 170 -8.70 10.97 0.87
N GLU A 171 -9.22 10.18 1.81
CA GLU A 171 -9.54 10.68 3.15
C GLU A 171 -8.31 11.27 3.87
N PHE A 172 -7.15 10.63 3.70
CA PHE A 172 -5.90 11.16 4.23
C PHE A 172 -5.50 12.47 3.53
N ALA A 173 -5.52 12.50 2.20
CA ALA A 173 -5.19 13.69 1.42
C ALA A 173 -6.12 14.87 1.72
N SER A 174 -7.43 14.64 1.82
CA SER A 174 -8.41 15.67 2.18
C SER A 174 -8.16 16.21 3.59
N LYS A 175 -7.84 15.34 4.56
CA LYS A 175 -7.54 15.74 5.94
C LYS A 175 -6.27 16.60 6.03
N TYR A 176 -5.23 16.23 5.28
CA TYR A 176 -3.92 16.90 5.32
C TYR A 176 -3.70 17.91 4.19
N GLN A 177 -4.74 18.22 3.40
CA GLN A 177 -4.69 19.14 2.25
C GLN A 177 -3.59 18.79 1.24
N LEU A 178 -3.38 17.50 1.01
CA LEU A 178 -2.46 17.00 -0.01
C LEU A 178 -3.12 17.07 -1.39
N ASN A 179 -2.28 17.09 -2.42
CA ASN A 179 -2.75 17.15 -3.80
C ASN A 179 -3.59 15.90 -4.15
N ILE A 180 -4.71 16.12 -4.83
CA ILE A 180 -5.59 15.07 -5.36
C ILE A 180 -5.61 15.24 -6.87
N LYS A 181 -5.15 14.22 -7.61
CA LYS A 181 -5.04 14.25 -9.07
C LYS A 181 -5.88 13.13 -9.69
N PRO A 182 -6.92 13.45 -10.48
CA PRO A 182 -7.66 12.43 -11.22
C PRO A 182 -6.88 12.00 -12.46
N VAL A 183 -6.86 10.69 -12.71
CA VAL A 183 -6.22 10.06 -13.88
C VAL A 183 -7.07 8.98 -14.57
N ILE A 184 -8.27 8.70 -14.05
CA ILE A 184 -9.24 7.77 -14.66
C ILE A 184 -10.56 8.50 -14.95
N LEU A 185 -11.06 8.40 -16.17
CA LEU A 185 -12.34 8.96 -16.59
C LEU A 185 -13.52 8.17 -16.01
N ASN A 186 -14.67 8.83 -15.91
CA ASN A 186 -15.95 8.17 -15.68
C ASN A 186 -16.30 7.21 -16.82
N ALA A 187 -17.26 6.31 -16.58
CA ALA A 187 -17.72 5.35 -17.59
C ALA A 187 -18.29 5.99 -18.86
N ASP A 188 -18.79 7.23 -18.78
CA ASP A 188 -19.28 8.01 -19.92
C ASP A 188 -18.19 8.85 -20.61
N GLY A 189 -16.94 8.74 -20.17
CA GLY A 189 -15.79 9.48 -20.70
C GLY A 189 -15.62 10.90 -20.15
N SER A 190 -16.44 11.33 -19.20
CA SER A 190 -16.28 12.62 -18.53
C SER A 190 -15.21 12.59 -17.43
N GLU A 191 -14.67 13.76 -17.07
CA GLU A 191 -13.77 13.88 -15.91
C GLU A 191 -14.54 13.63 -14.60
N PRO A 192 -13.98 12.87 -13.64
CA PRO A 192 -14.63 12.60 -12.37
C PRO A 192 -14.65 13.83 -11.45
N ASP A 193 -15.77 14.00 -10.74
CA ASP A 193 -15.84 14.94 -9.62
C ASP A 193 -15.35 14.25 -8.34
N LEU A 194 -14.15 14.64 -7.91
CA LEU A 194 -13.50 14.13 -6.69
C LEU A 194 -13.70 15.07 -5.49
N SER A 195 -14.71 15.93 -5.49
CA SER A 195 -14.97 16.84 -4.36
C SER A 195 -15.44 16.13 -3.10
N THR A 196 -15.97 14.91 -3.23
CA THR A 196 -16.58 14.16 -2.12
C THR A 196 -15.89 12.84 -1.79
N GLN A 197 -15.40 12.12 -2.80
CA GLN A 197 -14.81 10.79 -2.65
C GLN A 197 -13.90 10.42 -3.83
N ALA A 198 -13.12 9.35 -3.68
CA ALA A 198 -12.31 8.78 -4.76
C ALA A 198 -13.17 8.03 -5.79
N LEU A 199 -12.73 8.02 -7.05
CA LEU A 199 -13.26 7.13 -8.08
C LEU A 199 -12.50 5.80 -8.06
N THR A 200 -13.10 4.75 -7.49
CA THR A 200 -12.42 3.46 -7.29
C THR A 200 -12.50 2.52 -8.50
N GLU A 201 -13.45 2.78 -9.38
CA GLU A 201 -13.71 2.04 -10.60
C GLU A 201 -12.50 2.06 -11.54
N LYS A 202 -12.44 1.03 -12.39
CA LYS A 202 -11.46 0.93 -13.46
C LYS A 202 -12.05 1.54 -14.72
N GLY A 203 -11.29 2.37 -15.41
CA GLY A 203 -11.76 3.11 -16.58
C GLY A 203 -10.63 3.44 -17.55
N VAL A 204 -10.91 4.40 -18.42
CA VAL A 204 -9.95 4.91 -19.41
C VAL A 204 -9.05 5.96 -18.76
N LEU A 205 -7.77 5.92 -19.06
CA LEU A 205 -6.79 6.88 -18.52
C LEU A 205 -6.90 8.25 -19.17
N PHE A 206 -6.72 9.29 -18.36
CA PHE A 206 -6.46 10.66 -18.77
C PHE A 206 -5.43 11.31 -17.82
N ASN A 207 -4.90 12.49 -18.14
CA ASN A 207 -3.87 13.17 -17.33
C ASN A 207 -2.64 12.30 -17.01
N SER A 208 -2.35 11.34 -17.90
CA SER A 208 -1.37 10.28 -17.78
C SER A 208 -0.32 10.30 -18.90
N GLY A 209 -0.35 11.30 -19.80
CA GLY A 209 0.70 11.52 -20.78
C GLY A 209 0.67 10.48 -21.89
N GLU A 210 1.75 9.71 -22.06
CA GLU A 210 1.82 8.68 -23.13
C GLU A 210 0.82 7.52 -22.96
N PHE A 211 0.15 7.43 -21.81
CA PHE A 211 -0.83 6.38 -21.50
C PHE A 211 -2.30 6.85 -21.64
N ASP A 212 -2.53 8.10 -22.03
CA ASP A 212 -3.88 8.64 -22.20
C ASP A 212 -4.69 7.84 -23.24
N GLY A 213 -5.97 7.58 -22.94
CA GLY A 213 -6.87 6.83 -23.82
C GLY A 213 -6.79 5.30 -23.71
N LEU A 214 -5.86 4.75 -22.92
CA LEU A 214 -5.78 3.31 -22.67
C LEU A 214 -6.85 2.85 -21.66
N ASP A 215 -7.39 1.65 -21.85
CA ASP A 215 -8.20 0.97 -20.84
C ASP A 215 -7.33 0.37 -19.73
N PHE A 216 -7.97 -0.13 -18.66
CA PHE A 216 -7.26 -0.71 -17.52
C PHE A 216 -6.21 -1.78 -17.90
N ASN A 217 -6.53 -2.73 -18.77
CA ASN A 217 -5.64 -3.85 -19.06
C ASN A 217 -4.45 -3.40 -19.93
N ALA A 218 -4.72 -2.55 -20.92
CA ALA A 218 -3.68 -1.98 -21.76
C ALA A 218 -2.77 -1.03 -20.95
N ALA A 219 -3.35 -0.17 -20.10
CA ALA A 219 -2.63 0.74 -19.23
C ALA A 219 -1.78 0.01 -18.19
N PHE A 220 -2.32 -1.03 -17.56
CA PHE A 220 -1.59 -1.87 -16.62
C PHE A 220 -0.30 -2.39 -17.27
N ASN A 221 -0.43 -2.97 -18.47
CA ASN A 221 0.71 -3.54 -19.18
C ASN A 221 1.68 -2.46 -19.63
N ALA A 222 1.20 -1.40 -20.27
CA ALA A 222 2.05 -0.33 -20.77
C ALA A 222 2.86 0.35 -19.66
N ILE A 223 2.25 0.63 -18.51
CA ILE A 223 2.95 1.24 -17.37
C ILE A 223 3.93 0.25 -16.73
N ALA A 224 3.52 -1.01 -16.55
CA ALA A 224 4.42 -2.05 -16.02
C ALA A 224 5.65 -2.27 -16.92
N ASP A 225 5.45 -2.32 -18.24
CA ASP A 225 6.53 -2.45 -19.21
C ASP A 225 7.45 -1.23 -19.19
N LYS A 226 6.90 -0.01 -19.16
CA LYS A 226 7.69 1.21 -19.08
C LYS A 226 8.57 1.27 -17.82
N LEU A 227 8.03 0.86 -16.68
CA LEU A 227 8.76 0.82 -15.41
C LEU A 227 9.87 -0.24 -15.43
N ALA A 228 9.60 -1.40 -16.05
CA ALA A 228 10.59 -2.46 -16.24
C ALA A 228 11.71 -2.05 -17.20
N GLU A 229 11.39 -1.41 -18.32
CA GLU A 229 12.37 -0.86 -19.27
C GLU A 229 13.31 0.16 -18.61
N LYS A 230 12.78 0.97 -17.70
CA LYS A 230 13.56 1.93 -16.89
C LYS A 230 14.33 1.26 -15.74
N GLY A 231 14.13 -0.04 -15.47
CA GLY A 231 14.77 -0.76 -14.37
C GLY A 231 14.29 -0.31 -12.98
N VAL A 232 13.10 0.29 -12.89
CA VAL A 232 12.52 0.85 -11.66
C VAL A 232 11.19 0.20 -11.27
N GLY A 233 10.81 -0.89 -11.94
CA GLY A 233 9.71 -1.72 -11.49
C GLY A 233 9.66 -3.10 -12.14
N GLU A 234 8.98 -4.02 -11.48
CA GLU A 234 8.77 -5.38 -11.97
C GLU A 234 7.37 -5.88 -11.62
N ARG A 235 6.80 -6.72 -12.49
CA ARG A 235 5.53 -7.39 -12.18
C ARG A 235 5.76 -8.40 -11.06
N LYS A 236 4.90 -8.36 -10.05
CA LYS A 236 5.04 -9.21 -8.86
C LYS A 236 3.68 -9.75 -8.45
N VAL A 237 3.65 -11.02 -8.10
CA VAL A 237 2.51 -11.65 -7.43
C VAL A 237 2.70 -11.50 -5.94
N ASN A 238 1.67 -11.00 -5.25
CA ASN A 238 1.70 -10.84 -3.80
C ASN A 238 0.46 -11.47 -3.16
N PHE A 239 0.61 -11.93 -1.91
CA PHE A 239 -0.44 -12.59 -1.15
C PHE A 239 -0.71 -11.83 0.14
N ARG A 240 -1.99 -11.73 0.52
CA ARG A 240 -2.37 -11.28 1.86
C ARG A 240 -2.01 -12.31 2.94
N LEU A 241 -2.00 -13.60 2.57
CA LEU A 241 -1.57 -14.68 3.45
C LEU A 241 -0.16 -14.44 3.98
N ARG A 242 0.02 -14.64 5.29
CA ARG A 242 1.31 -14.57 5.96
C ARG A 242 1.78 -15.95 6.39
N ASP A 243 3.08 -16.05 6.64
CA ASP A 243 3.65 -17.26 7.23
C ASP A 243 3.04 -17.57 8.60
N TRP A 244 2.90 -18.85 8.91
CA TRP A 244 2.19 -19.29 10.09
C TRP A 244 3.11 -19.31 11.30
N GLY A 245 2.97 -18.32 12.18
CA GLY A 245 3.69 -18.23 13.46
C GLY A 245 3.18 -19.25 14.48
N VAL A 246 3.96 -20.31 14.71
CA VAL A 246 3.58 -21.44 15.58
C VAL A 246 4.14 -21.36 17.00
N SER A 247 5.11 -20.47 17.24
CA SER A 247 5.74 -20.32 18.57
C SER A 247 4.78 -19.77 19.62
N ARG A 248 4.82 -20.31 20.84
CA ARG A 248 4.05 -19.83 21.99
C ARG A 248 4.92 -19.88 23.25
N GLN A 249 4.94 -18.80 24.03
CA GLN A 249 5.61 -18.71 25.33
C GLN A 249 4.61 -19.09 26.44
N ARG A 250 4.19 -20.37 26.44
CA ARG A 250 3.25 -20.93 27.42
C ARG A 250 3.93 -21.91 28.35
#